data_AF-A0A7C2QAC7-F1
#
_entry.id   AF-A0A7C2QAC7-F1
#
_cell.length_a   1.000
_cell.length_b   1.000
_cell.length_c   1.000
_cell.angle_alpha   90.00
_cell.angle_beta   90.00
_cell.angle_gamma   90.00
#
_symmetry.space_group_name_H-M   'P 1'
#
loop_
_entity.id
_entity.type
_entity.pdbx_description
1 polymer ?
#
loop_
_entity_poly.entity_id
_entity_poly.type
_entity_poly.pdbx_seq_one_letter_code
_entity_poly.pdbx_strand_id
1 'polypeptide(L)'
;MYLIKLNNNGKLDLTFGKNGKILINNLLNRAIRSSGNTIYIDKNEKIYIAGNVYSNKDNSNIYIVKLKNDKKLDNSFKNNGLIVIKNKDIIGKK
;
A
#
# COMPACT_ATOMS: atom_id res chain seq x y z
N MET A 1 -6.68 -0.94 -4.38
CA MET A 1 -7.07 -0.29 -3.12
C MET A 1 -7.14 1.22 -3.32
N TYR A 2 -8.05 1.91 -2.63
CA TYR A 2 -8.05 3.37 -2.57
C TYR A 2 -7.52 3.83 -1.20
N LEU A 3 -6.67 4.85 -1.22
CA LEU A 3 -6.32 5.63 -0.04
C LEU A 3 -7.08 6.95 -0.11
N ILE A 4 -7.76 7.30 0.97
CA ILE A 4 -8.50 8.55 1.12
C ILE A 4 -8.05 9.26 2.39
N LYS A 5 -8.29 10.57 2.43
CA LYS A 5 -8.12 11.39 3.62
C LYS A 5 -9.44 12.10 3.90
N LEU A 6 -9.82 12.13 5.16
CA LEU A 6 -10.97 12.90 5.62
C LEU A 6 -10.48 14.15 6.36
N ASN A 7 -11.22 15.24 6.22
CA ASN A 7 -11.05 16.44 7.04
C ASN A 7 -11.61 16.20 8.45
N ASN A 8 -11.32 17.11 9.38
CA ASN A 8 -11.84 17.04 10.76
C ASN A 8 -13.38 16.99 10.85
N ASN A 9 -14.08 17.44 9.80
CA ASN A 9 -15.53 17.39 9.69
C ASN A 9 -16.06 16.11 9.02
N GLY A 10 -15.21 15.10 8.80
CA GLY A 10 -15.56 13.82 8.18
C GLY A 10 -15.74 13.84 6.66
N LYS A 11 -15.60 15.01 6.00
CA LYS A 11 -15.71 15.11 4.53
C LYS A 11 -14.41 14.68 3.86
N LEU A 12 -14.53 14.11 2.65
CA LEU A 12 -13.39 13.78 1.81
C LEU A 12 -12.53 15.03 1.54
N ASP A 13 -11.22 14.94 1.78
CA ASP A 13 -10.25 15.95 1.41
C ASP A 13 -9.99 15.86 -0.10
N LEU A 14 -10.62 16.74 -0.88
CA LEU A 14 -10.51 16.74 -2.34
C LEU A 14 -9.11 17.10 -2.84
N THR A 15 -8.25 17.66 -1.98
CA THR A 15 -6.84 17.95 -2.31
C THR A 15 -5.94 16.72 -2.17
N PHE A 16 -6.44 15.64 -1.57
CA PHE A 16 -5.69 14.41 -1.35
C PHE A 16 -5.73 13.49 -2.58
N GLY A 17 -4.92 13.81 -3.58
CA GLY A 17 -4.85 13.05 -4.84
C GLY A 17 -5.96 13.44 -5.83
N LYS A 18 -6.29 12.53 -6.76
CA LYS A 18 -7.28 12.82 -7.81
C LYS A 18 -8.69 12.61 -7.27
N ASN A 19 -9.47 13.70 -7.20
CA ASN A 19 -10.83 13.69 -6.64
C ASN A 19 -10.87 13.14 -5.20
N GLY A 20 -9.87 13.50 -4.39
CA GLY A 20 -9.72 13.08 -2.98
C GLY A 20 -9.32 11.62 -2.75
N LYS A 21 -8.85 10.93 -3.80
CA LYS A 21 -8.44 9.52 -3.72
C LYS A 21 -7.12 9.28 -4.43
N ILE A 22 -6.35 8.36 -3.88
CA ILE A 22 -5.19 7.76 -4.54
C ILE A 22 -5.53 6.31 -4.85
N LEU A 23 -5.44 5.93 -6.12
CA LEU A 23 -5.55 4.54 -6.52
C LEU A 23 -4.18 3.87 -6.37
N ILE A 24 -4.11 2.88 -5.50
CA ILE A 24 -2.98 1.98 -5.36
C ILE A 24 -3.38 0.66 -6.00
N ASN A 25 -2.87 0.42 -7.21
CA ASN A 25 -3.13 -0.75 -8.03
C ASN A 25 -1.83 -1.36 -8.56
N ASN A 26 -1.96 -2.52 -9.21
CA ASN A 26 -0.87 -3.19 -9.93
C ASN A 26 0.42 -3.42 -9.13
N LEU A 27 0.32 -3.51 -7.80
CA LEU A 27 1.48 -3.72 -6.92
C LEU A 27 2.24 -4.98 -7.31
N LEU A 28 1.50 -6.05 -7.64
CA LEU A 28 2.05 -7.24 -8.24
C LEU A 28 1.26 -7.47 -9.52
N ASN A 29 1.95 -7.63 -10.65
CA ASN A 29 1.35 -7.92 -11.98
C ASN A 29 0.41 -9.15 -12.02
N ARG A 30 0.24 -9.84 -10.89
CA ARG A 30 -0.58 -11.06 -10.71
C ARG A 30 -1.49 -11.00 -9.47
N ALA A 31 -1.59 -9.86 -8.80
CA ALA A 31 -2.47 -9.70 -7.65
C ALA A 31 -3.93 -9.66 -8.11
N ILE A 32 -4.75 -10.55 -7.53
CA ILE A 32 -6.20 -10.56 -7.76
C ILE A 32 -6.95 -9.76 -6.70
N ARG A 33 -6.38 -9.61 -5.50
CA ARG A 33 -6.97 -8.82 -4.41
C ARG A 33 -5.88 -8.23 -3.54
N SER A 34 -6.07 -6.99 -3.08
CA SER A 34 -5.22 -6.36 -2.07
C SER A 34 -6.06 -5.60 -1.05
N SER A 35 -5.63 -5.62 0.20
CA SER A 35 -6.17 -4.80 1.30
C SER A 35 -5.06 -4.00 1.95
N GLY A 36 -5.36 -2.80 2.43
CA GLY A 36 -4.51 -2.03 3.33
C GLY A 36 -5.01 -2.27 4.73
N ASN A 37 -4.15 -2.75 5.62
CA ASN A 37 -4.52 -3.11 6.99
C ASN A 37 -3.98 -2.09 8.01
N THR A 38 -2.87 -1.42 7.70
CA THR A 38 -2.29 -0.39 8.56
C THR A 38 -1.63 0.71 7.74
N ILE A 39 -1.56 1.90 8.32
CA ILE A 39 -0.99 3.11 7.74
C ILE A 39 -0.05 3.73 8.77
N TYR A 40 1.14 4.12 8.33
CA TYR A 40 2.09 4.91 9.10
C TYR A 40 2.54 6.12 8.28
N ILE A 41 2.66 7.28 8.92
CA ILE A 41 3.13 8.51 8.29
C ILE A 41 4.41 8.93 9.02
N ASP A 42 5.50 9.10 8.28
CA ASP A 42 6.77 9.53 8.85
C ASP A 42 6.86 11.07 9.00
N LYS A 43 7.92 11.55 9.64
CA LYS A 43 8.19 12.98 9.85
C LYS A 43 8.35 13.81 8.57
N ASN A 44 8.55 13.16 7.42
CA ASN A 44 8.69 13.78 6.11
C ASN A 44 7.39 13.64 5.27
N GLU A 45 6.27 13.31 5.93
CA GLU A 45 4.96 13.08 5.32
C GLU A 45 4.94 11.94 4.28
N LYS A 46 5.89 11.00 4.37
CA LYS A 46 5.85 9.78 3.55
C LYS A 46 4.90 8.79 4.18
N ILE A 47 4.09 8.14 3.36
CA ILE A 47 3.02 7.24 3.80
C ILE A 47 3.46 5.81 3.54
N TYR A 48 3.41 4.98 4.57
CA TYR A 48 3.66 3.56 4.51
C TYR A 48 2.33 2.85 4.70
N ILE A 49 2.01 1.93 3.79
CA ILE A 49 0.80 1.12 3.89
C ILE A 49 1.22 -0.33 3.87
N ALA A 50 0.85 -1.06 4.91
CA ALA A 50 1.04 -2.50 4.96
C ALA A 50 -0.30 -3.22 4.94
N GLY A 51 -0.31 -4.39 4.32
CA GLY A 51 -1.50 -5.21 4.24
C GLY A 51 -1.25 -6.51 3.52
N ASN A 52 -2.35 -7.11 3.04
CA ASN A 52 -2.33 -8.42 2.43
C ASN A 52 -2.57 -8.32 0.93
N VAL A 53 -1.83 -9.13 0.17
CA VAL A 53 -2.01 -9.29 -1.27
C VAL A 53 -2.20 -10.76 -1.59
N TYR A 54 -3.23 -11.04 -2.39
CA TYR A 54 -3.61 -12.37 -2.84
C TYR A 54 -3.31 -12.49 -4.34
N SER A 55 -2.74 -13.63 -4.74
CA SER A 55 -2.52 -13.97 -6.15
C SER A 55 -3.04 -15.39 -6.41
N ASN A 56 -3.25 -15.76 -7.67
CA ASN A 56 -3.70 -17.11 -8.01
C ASN A 56 -2.67 -18.23 -7.73
N LYS A 57 -1.40 -17.87 -7.51
CA LYS A 57 -0.30 -18.85 -7.37
C LYS A 57 0.28 -18.94 -5.96
N ASP A 58 0.17 -17.86 -5.19
CA ASP A 58 0.64 -17.79 -3.82
C ASP A 58 -0.55 -17.50 -2.90
N ASN A 59 -0.57 -18.15 -1.72
CA ASN A 59 -1.41 -17.74 -0.59
C ASN A 59 -1.23 -16.25 -0.27
N SER A 60 -2.08 -15.70 0.61
CA SER A 60 -1.92 -14.32 1.10
C SER A 60 -0.46 -14.04 1.45
N ASN A 61 0.10 -12.96 0.91
CA ASN A 61 1.41 -12.46 1.28
C ASN A 61 1.25 -11.10 1.94
N ILE A 62 2.21 -10.73 2.78
CA ILE A 62 2.28 -9.38 3.34
C ILE A 62 2.96 -8.49 2.30
N TYR A 63 2.45 -7.28 2.12
CA TYR A 63 3.14 -6.26 1.36
C TYR A 63 3.25 -4.97 2.14
N ILE A 64 4.26 -4.16 1.77
CA ILE A 64 4.45 -2.79 2.24
C ILE A 64 4.70 -1.93 1.03
N VAL A 65 3.90 -0.87 0.86
CA VAL A 65 4.18 0.18 -0.12
C VAL A 65 4.54 1.47 0.58
N LYS A 66 5.35 2.28 -0.11
CA LYS A 66 5.70 3.61 0.34
C LYS A 66 5.28 4.65 -0.69
N LEU A 67 4.60 5.69 -0.23
CA LEU A 67 4.29 6.88 -1.00
C LEU A 67 5.17 8.04 -0.53
N LYS A 68 5.62 8.85 -1.48
CA LYS A 68 6.28 10.13 -1.21
C LYS A 68 5.26 11.16 -0.72
N ASN A 69 5.75 12.32 -0.30
CA ASN A 69 4.87 13.45 0.05
C ASN A 69 4.09 13.99 -1.17
N ASP A 70 4.50 13.72 -2.41
CA ASP A 70 3.66 14.02 -3.59
C ASP A 70 2.58 12.96 -3.85
N LYS A 71 2.40 12.01 -2.90
CA LYS A 71 1.41 10.94 -2.92
C LYS A 71 1.59 9.93 -4.06
N LYS A 72 2.74 9.95 -4.75
CA LYS A 72 3.15 8.93 -5.73
C LYS A 72 3.95 7.82 -5.06
N LEU A 73 4.00 6.65 -5.70
CA LEU A 73 4.85 5.54 -5.26
C LEU A 73 6.32 5.98 -5.19
N ASP A 74 6.97 5.65 -4.08
CA ASP A 74 8.38 5.94 -3.86
C ASP A 74 9.25 4.84 -4.47
N ASN A 75 9.59 4.95 -5.75
CA ASN A 75 10.41 3.94 -6.44
C ASN A 75 11.82 3.77 -5.86
N SER A 76 12.29 4.70 -5.01
CA SER A 76 13.56 4.55 -4.29
C SER A 76 13.45 3.59 -3.10
N PHE A 77 12.24 3.32 -2.63
CA PHE A 77 11.97 2.26 -1.68
C PHE A 77 12.02 0.93 -2.42
N LYS A 78 12.71 -0.06 -1.82
CA LYS A 78 12.96 -1.42 -2.31
C LYS A 78 11.98 -1.93 -3.41
N ASN A 79 12.51 -2.59 -4.43
CA ASN A 79 11.77 -3.16 -5.58
C ASN A 79 10.71 -2.21 -6.17
N ASN A 80 11.09 -0.96 -6.47
CA ASN A 80 10.22 0.04 -7.09
C ASN A 80 8.98 0.39 -6.24
N GLY A 81 9.17 0.61 -4.94
CA GLY A 81 8.15 1.10 -4.02
C GLY A 81 7.41 0.01 -3.26
N LEU A 82 7.85 -1.25 -3.35
CA LEU A 82 7.12 -2.41 -2.84
C LEU A 82 8.03 -3.42 -2.14
N ILE A 83 7.67 -3.78 -0.93
CA ILE A 83 8.18 -4.99 -0.27
C ILE A 83 7.08 -6.04 -0.30
N VAL A 84 7.44 -7.28 -0.63
CA VAL A 84 6.58 -8.45 -0.44
C VAL A 84 7.31 -9.41 0.48
N ILE A 85 6.64 -9.79 1.56
CA ILE A 85 7.09 -10.83 2.48
C ILE A 85 6.14 -12.00 2.26
N LYS A 86 6.69 -13.11 1.76
CA LYS A 86 5.84 -14.27 1.48
C LYS A 86 5.50 -14.94 2.79
N ASN A 87 4.25 -15.35 2.96
CA ASN A 87 3.86 -16.03 4.21
C ASN A 87 4.69 -17.28 4.47
N LYS A 88 5.08 -18.02 3.43
CA LYS A 88 5.99 -19.18 3.54
C LYS A 88 7.41 -18.86 4.04
N ASP A 89 7.80 -17.60 3.99
CA ASP A 89 9.11 -17.14 4.50
C ASP A 89 9.01 -16.76 5.99
N ILE A 90 7.79 -16.56 6.52
CA ILE A 90 7.51 -16.21 7.92
C ILE A 90 7.18 -17.47 8.73
N ILE A 91 6.33 -18.32 8.15
CA ILE A 91 5.97 -19.61 8.71
C ILE A 91 6.99 -20.57 8.10
N GLY A 92 8.07 -20.86 8.83
CA GLY A 92 9.15 -21.72 8.35
C GLY A 92 8.60 -22.96 7.63
N LYS A 93 9.23 -23.32 6.50
CA LYS A 93 8.89 -24.54 5.74
C LYS A 93 8.71 -25.69 6.74
N LYS A 94 7.51 -26.27 6.81
CA LYS A 94 7.37 -27.64 7.28
C LYS A 94 8.01 -28.56 6.24
#